data_AF-A0A5C7Q3P5-F1
#
_entry.id   AF-A0A5C7Q3P5-F1
#
_cell.length_a   1.000
_cell.length_b   1.000
_cell.length_c   1.000
_cell.angle_alpha   90.00
_cell.angle_beta   90.00
_cell.angle_gamma   90.00
#
_symmetry.space_group_name_H-M   'P 1'
#
loop_
_entity.id
_entity.type
_entity.pdbx_description
1 polymer ?
#
loop_
_entity_poly.entity_id
_entity_poly.type
_entity_poly.pdbx_seq_one_letter_code
_entity_poly.pdbx_strand_id
1 'polypeptide(L)' 'MHYQNLTKKEAIELAGSPTALAEIFGITLGAISHWDEEIPEGRLWQLRVLRPGWFKKAKEKKEAK' A
#
# COMPACT_ATOMS: atom_id res chain seq x y z
N MET A 1 -17.29 -6.62 -7.11
CA MET A 1 -16.13 -6.57 -8.03
C MET A 1 -14.89 -6.44 -7.16
N HIS A 2 -14.05 -7.47 -7.06
CA HIS A 2 -12.81 -7.36 -6.30
C HIS A 2 -11.73 -6.75 -7.20
N TYR A 3 -11.48 -5.46 -7.06
CA TYR A 3 -10.33 -4.84 -7.72
C TYR A 3 -9.07 -5.37 -7.03
N GLN A 4 -8.19 -5.98 -7.81
CA GLN A 4 -6.86 -6.44 -7.38
C GLN A 4 -5.99 -5.23 -7.04
N ASN A 5 -6.22 -4.62 -5.88
CA ASN A 5 -5.49 -3.46 -5.38
C ASN A 5 -4.70 -3.82 -4.14
N LEU A 6 -3.60 -3.10 -3.93
CA LEU A 6 -2.74 -3.24 -2.76
C LEU A 6 -3.54 -2.84 -1.52
N THR A 7 -3.70 -3.76 -0.57
CA THR A 7 -4.37 -3.49 0.70
C THR A 7 -3.49 -2.66 1.62
N LYS A 8 -4.10 -2.04 2.64
CA LYS A 8 -3.34 -1.29 3.66
C LYS A 8 -2.27 -2.18 4.31
N LYS A 9 -2.63 -3.42 4.65
CA LYS A 9 -1.72 -4.38 5.28
C LYS A 9 -0.54 -4.72 4.39
N GLU A 10 -0.78 -5.04 3.11
CA GLU A 10 0.29 -5.34 2.16
C GLU A 10 1.23 -4.14 1.96
N ALA A 11 0.68 -2.92 1.88
CA ALA A 11 1.51 -1.72 1.77
C ALA A 11 2.37 -1.48 3.01
N ILE A 12 1.83 -1.76 4.21
CA ILE A 12 2.58 -1.69 5.46
C ILE A 12 3.68 -2.74 5.50
N GLU A 13 3.41 -3.98 5.09
CA GLU A 13 4.42 -5.05 5.02
C GLU A 13 5.55 -4.70 4.05
N LEU A 14 5.21 -4.16 2.88
CA LEU A 14 6.19 -3.75 1.87
C LEU A 14 6.99 -2.52 2.30
N ALA A 15 6.37 -1.62 3.06
CA ALA A 15 7.05 -0.50 3.70
C ALA A 15 7.92 -0.94 4.89
N GLY A 16 7.64 -2.10 5.48
CA GLY A 16 8.25 -2.63 6.69
C GLY A 16 7.59 -2.14 7.99
N SER A 17 6.97 -0.96 7.99
CA SER A 17 6.18 -0.47 9.13
C SER A 17 5.14 0.59 8.71
N PRO A 18 4.10 0.84 9.54
CA PRO A 18 3.14 1.90 9.30
C PRO A 18 3.78 3.30 9.25
N THR A 19 4.80 3.54 10.07
CA THR A 19 5.55 4.82 10.10
C THR A 19 6.34 5.00 8.80
N ALA A 20 7.03 3.97 8.33
CA ALA A 20 7.74 4.01 7.05
C ALA A 20 6.79 4.25 5.87
N LEU A 21 5.58 3.68 5.91
CA LEU A 21 4.56 3.98 4.92
C LEU A 21 4.14 5.46 4.98
N ALA A 22 4.00 6.02 6.17
CA ALA A 22 3.65 7.44 6.37
C ALA A 22 4.72 8.38 5.80
N GLU A 23 5.99 8.04 6.04
CA GLU A 23 7.15 8.77 5.51
C GLU A 23 7.19 8.76 3.98
N ILE A 24 6.90 7.62 3.33
CA ILE A 24 6.81 7.53 1.86
C ILE A 24 5.75 8.49 1.32
N PHE A 25 4.63 8.61 2.01
CA PHE A 25 3.52 9.47 1.63
C PHE A 25 3.69 10.93 2.05
N GLY A 26 4.65 11.25 2.93
CA GLY A 26 4.77 12.57 3.55
C GLY A 26 3.57 12.92 4.44
N ILE A 27 2.94 11.93 5.07
CA ILE A 27 1.77 12.12 5.95
C ILE A 27 2.05 11.60 7.35
N THR A 28 1.14 11.87 8.27
CA THR A 28 1.24 11.36 9.64
C THR A 28 0.80 9.90 9.73
N LEU A 29 1.33 9.17 10.72
CA LEU A 29 0.88 7.82 11.04
C LEU A 29 -0.63 7.76 11.31
N GLY A 30 -1.16 8.78 11.99
CA GLY A 30 -2.60 8.89 12.27
C GLY A 30 -3.46 8.89 10.99
N ALA A 31 -2.98 9.51 9.91
CA ALA A 31 -3.69 9.53 8.63
C ALA A 31 -3.78 8.12 8.00
N ILE A 32 -2.74 7.28 8.17
CA ILE A 32 -2.78 5.88 7.72
C ILE A 32 -3.71 5.03 8.59
N SER A 33 -3.74 5.28 9.90
CA SER A 33 -4.63 4.57 10.81
C SER A 33 -6.11 4.82 10.51
N HIS A 34 -6.44 5.98 9.91
CA HIS A 34 -7.79 6.32 9.46
C HIS A 34 -8.20 5.64 8.15
N TRP A 35 -7.27 5.01 7.42
CA TRP A 35 -7.64 4.23 6.24
C TRP A 35 -8.32 2.94 6.67
N ASP A 36 -9.32 2.51 5.91
CA ASP A 36 -9.98 1.22 6.06
C ASP A 36 -9.02 0.07 5.69
N GLU A 37 -9.57 -1.08 5.30
CA GLU A 37 -8.77 -2.21 4.80
C GLU A 37 -8.14 -1.89 3.43
N GLU A 38 -8.85 -1.11 2.61
CA GLU A 38 -8.41 -0.67 1.30
C GLU A 38 -7.76 0.71 1.37
N ILE A 39 -6.70 0.89 0.58
CA ILE A 39 -6.04 2.20 0.43
C ILE A 39 -6.92 3.05 -0.50
N PRO A 40 -7.20 4.32 -0.15
CA PRO A 40 -7.94 5.22 -1.03
C PRO A 40 -7.32 5.28 -2.42
N GLU A 41 -8.15 5.33 -3.48
CA GLU A 41 -7.67 5.21 -4.87
C GLU A 41 -6.60 6.25 -5.22
N GLY A 42 -6.74 7.50 -4.78
CA GLY A 42 -5.73 8.55 -4.98
C GLY A 42 -4.38 8.22 -4.34
N ARG A 43 -4.38 7.55 -3.19
CA ARG A 43 -3.16 7.09 -2.51
C ARG A 43 -2.54 5.88 -3.19
N LEU A 44 -3.37 4.99 -3.75
CA LEU A 44 -2.89 3.89 -4.61
C LEU A 44 -2.16 4.43 -5.85
N TRP A 45 -2.72 5.43 -6.53
CA TRP A 45 -2.07 6.08 -7.66
C TRP A 45 -0.73 6.72 -7.27
N GLN A 46 -0.70 7.44 -6.16
CA GLN A 46 0.54 8.01 -5.64
C GLN A 46 1.59 6.92 -5.32
N LEU A 47 1.16 5.80 -4.72
CA LEU A 47 2.01 4.63 -4.47
C LEU A 47 2.56 4.02 -5.76
N ARG A 48 1.75 3.94 -6.83
CA ARG A 48 2.21 3.43 -8.14
C ARG A 48 3.32 4.29 -8.72
N VAL A 49 3.28 5.60 -8.49
CA VAL A 49 4.32 6.54 -8.93
C VAL A 49 5.57 6.44 -8.05
N LEU A 50 5.41 6.41 -6.72
CA LEU A 50 6.53 6.41 -5.77
C LEU A 50 7.24 5.05 -5.64
N ARG A 51 6.49 3.95 -5.79
CA ARG A 51 6.93 2.56 -5.56
C ARG A 51 6.31 1.63 -6.62
N PRO A 52 6.61 1.80 -7.91
CA PRO A 52 6.04 0.95 -8.97
C PRO A 52 6.38 -0.54 -8.80
N GLY A 53 7.52 -0.86 -8.16
CA GLY A 53 7.95 -2.24 -7.90
C GLY A 53 7.04 -3.02 -6.93
N TRP A 54 6.29 -2.33 -6.06
CA TRP A 54 5.38 -2.96 -5.10
C TRP A 54 4.18 -3.62 -5.78
N PHE A 55 3.70 -3.02 -6.87
CA PHE A 55 2.61 -3.54 -7.68
C PHE A 55 3.04 -4.70 -8.59
N LYS A 56 4.34 -4.85 -8.86
CA LYS A 56 4.89 -6.02 -9.56
C LYS A 56 5.07 -7.21 -8.60
N LYS A 57 5.62 -6.98 -7.40
CA LYS A 57 5.85 -8.02 -6.38
C LYS A 57 4.56 -8.54 -5.74
N ALA A 58 3.51 -7.72 -5.63
CA ALA A 58 2.21 -8.18 -5.14
C ALA A 58 1.63 -9.32 -5.98
N LYS A 59 1.97 -9.39 -7.28
CA LYS A 59 1.53 -10.47 -8.18
C LYS A 59 2.16 -11.82 -7.81
N GLU A 60 3.44 -11.82 -7.41
CA GLU A 60 4.19 -13.04 -7.09
C GLU A 60 3.77 -13.67 -5.75
N LYS A 61 3.43 -12.86 -4.74
CA LYS A 61 2.99 -13.37 -3.41
C LYS A 61 1.61 -14.02 -3.44
N LYS A 62 0.72 -13.63 -4.36
CA LYS A 62 -0.64 -14.19 -4.50
C LYS A 62 -0.69 -15.45 -5.36
N GLU A 63 0.27 -15.66 -6.26
CA GLU A 63 0.33 -16.83 -7.16
C GLU A 63 1.12 -18.02 -6.56
N ALA A 64 1.82 -17.83 -5.44
CA ALA A 64 2.64 -18.87 -4.79
C ALA A 64 1.93 -19.63 -3.63
N LYS A 65 0.59 -19.59 -3.55
CA LYS A 65 -0.18 -20.32 -2.52
C LYS A 65 -1.21 -21.26 -3.14
#